data_AF-A0A7X3QZC6-F1
#
_entry.id   AF-A0A7X3QZC6-F1
#
_cell.length_a   1.000
_cell.length_b   1.000
_cell.length_c   1.000
_cell.angle_alpha   90.00
_cell.angle_beta   90.00
_cell.angle_gamma   90.00
#
_symmetry.space_group_name_H-M   'P 1'
#
loop_
_entity.id
_entity.type
_entity.pdbx_description
1 polymer ?
#
loop_
_entity_poly.entity_id
_entity_poly.type
_entity_poly.pdbx_seq_one_letter_code
_entity_poly.pdbx_strand_id
1 'polypeptide(L)'
;MQPLNDEQLAALRAWPSPAISNAIETFQVRARNYGAMTPDIRCHFPEMEPVVGYAVTCKIRATVPPDQDPEVRVERGDWYDHIE
;
A
#
# COMPACT_ATOMS: atom_id res chain seq x y z
N MET A 1 14.09 -2.23 11.20
CA MET A 1 13.37 -0.97 11.44
C MET A 1 12.46 -1.20 12.64
N GLN A 2 12.43 -0.31 13.62
CA GLN A 2 11.50 -0.46 14.75
C GLN A 2 10.11 0.01 14.31
N PRO A 3 9.04 -0.78 14.54
CA PRO A 3 7.68 -0.35 14.24
C PRO A 3 7.28 0.91 15.01
N LEU A 4 6.50 1.78 14.37
CA LEU A 4 5.85 2.91 14.99
C LEU A 4 4.81 2.40 15.98
N ASN A 5 4.66 3.13 17.09
CA ASN A 5 3.59 2.86 18.04
C ASN A 5 2.25 3.45 17.56
N ASP A 6 1.16 3.12 18.25
CA ASP A 6 -0.19 3.55 17.89
C ASP A 6 -0.36 5.07 17.91
N GLU A 7 0.31 5.75 18.83
CA GLU A 7 0.28 7.22 18.93
C GLU A 7 0.92 7.88 17.70
N GLN A 8 2.05 7.35 17.24
CA GLN A 8 2.74 7.82 16.03
C GLN A 8 1.91 7.55 14.78
N LEU A 9 1.27 6.38 14.68
CA LEU A 9 0.36 6.06 13.57
C LEU A 9 -0.87 6.97 13.56
N ALA A 10 -1.45 7.26 14.72
CA ALA A 10 -2.56 8.20 14.87
C ALA A 10 -2.16 9.63 14.49
N ALA A 11 -0.96 10.08 14.88
CA ALA A 11 -0.43 11.38 14.51
C ALA A 11 -0.27 11.53 12.99
N LEU A 12 0.16 10.48 12.29
CA LEU A 12 0.23 10.47 10.83
C LEU A 12 -1.16 10.49 10.18
N ARG A 13 -2.13 9.74 10.73
CA ARG A 13 -3.51 9.66 10.22
C ARG A 13 -4.23 11.02 10.25
N ALA A 14 -3.85 11.91 11.16
CA ALA A 14 -4.43 13.25 11.28
C ALA A 14 -4.15 14.18 10.08
N TRP A 15 -3.20 13.81 9.20
CA TRP A 15 -2.84 14.61 8.03
C TRP A 15 -3.37 14.02 6.72
N PRO A 16 -3.78 14.85 5.75
CA PRO A 16 -4.17 14.36 4.45
C PRO A 16 -2.95 13.85 3.66
N SER A 17 -3.13 12.82 2.83
CA SER A 17 -2.04 12.19 2.06
C SER A 17 -1.15 13.18 1.26
N PRO A 18 -1.69 14.24 0.62
CA PRO A 18 -0.85 15.25 -0.03
C PRO A 18 0.07 16.02 0.92
N ALA A 19 -0.34 16.29 2.16
CA ALA A 19 0.50 16.96 3.14
C ALA A 19 1.68 16.08 3.57
N ILE A 20 1.43 14.78 3.78
CA ILE A 20 2.47 13.79 4.06
C ILE A 20 3.43 13.66 2.87
N SER A 21 2.93 13.62 1.63
CA SER A 21 3.78 13.58 0.43
C SER A 21 4.70 14.80 0.35
N ASN A 22 4.14 16.00 0.55
CA ASN A 22 4.91 17.25 0.54
C ASN A 22 5.98 17.27 1.65
N ALA A 23 5.66 16.75 2.84
CA ALA A 23 6.64 16.63 3.92
C ALA A 23 7.79 15.69 3.54
N ILE A 24 7.50 14.55 2.91
CA ILE A 24 8.51 13.59 2.41
C ILE A 24 9.48 14.25 1.43
N GLU A 25 9.00 15.18 0.59
CA GLU A 25 9.85 15.90 -0.37
C GLU A 25 10.97 16.70 0.30
N THR A 26 10.75 17.20 1.52
CA THR A 26 11.76 18.00 2.25
C THR A 26 13.00 17.19 2.63
N PHE A 27 12.87 15.86 2.76
CA PHE A 27 13.99 14.96 3.10
C PHE A 27 14.90 14.65 1.91
N GLN A 28 14.50 15.02 0.67
CA GLN A 28 15.30 14.80 -0.54
C GLN A 28 15.71 13.33 -0.77
N VAL A 29 14.91 12.37 -0.29
CA VAL A 29 15.18 10.93 -0.40
C VAL A 29 14.78 10.31 -1.76
N ARG A 30 13.97 11.02 -2.54
CA ARG A 30 13.50 10.62 -3.88
C ARG A 30 13.11 11.84 -4.72
N ALA A 31 13.05 11.69 -6.04
CA ALA A 31 12.57 12.72 -6.94
C ALA A 31 11.07 13.04 -6.70
N ARG A 32 10.67 14.30 -6.87
CA ARG A 32 9.31 14.78 -6.55
C ARG A 32 8.20 14.18 -7.41
N ASN A 33 8.55 13.65 -8.58
CA ASN A 33 7.62 12.99 -9.50
C ASN A 33 7.45 11.48 -9.22
N TYR A 34 8.06 10.95 -8.16
CA TYR A 34 8.03 9.52 -7.86
C TYR A 34 7.42 9.21 -6.48
N GLY A 35 6.78 8.04 -6.39
CA GLY A 35 6.34 7.46 -5.12
C GLY A 35 4.98 7.96 -4.60
N ALA A 36 4.17 8.53 -5.49
CA ALA A 36 2.72 8.67 -5.34
C ALA A 36 2.01 7.71 -6.30
N MET A 37 0.78 7.31 -5.97
CA MET A 37 -0.05 6.48 -6.87
C MET A 37 -0.53 7.29 -8.08
N THR A 38 -0.82 6.60 -9.20
CA THR A 38 -1.46 7.23 -10.35
C THR A 38 -2.94 7.54 -10.06
N PRO A 39 -3.57 8.48 -10.80
CA PRO A 39 -5.00 8.81 -10.64
C PRO A 39 -5.97 7.67 -10.96
N ASP A 40 -5.47 6.55 -11.49
CA ASP A 40 -6.25 5.34 -11.78
C ASP A 40 -6.69 4.62 -10.49
N ILE A 41 -5.92 4.78 -9.40
CA ILE A 41 -6.28 4.27 -8.09
C ILE A 41 -7.11 5.33 -7.36
N ARG A 42 -8.36 5.00 -7.02
CA ARG A 42 -9.31 5.92 -6.39
C ARG A 42 -9.86 5.35 -5.09
N CYS A 43 -10.13 6.24 -4.13
CA CYS A 43 -10.84 5.87 -2.91
C CYS A 43 -12.32 5.63 -3.22
N HIS A 44 -12.81 4.43 -2.94
CA HIS A 44 -14.23 4.07 -3.12
C HIS A 44 -15.10 4.37 -1.90
N PHE A 45 -14.49 4.68 -0.74
CA PHE A 45 -15.16 4.96 0.53
C PHE A 45 -14.64 6.27 1.13
N PRO A 46 -14.85 7.43 0.47
CA PRO A 46 -14.34 8.72 0.93
C PRO A 46 -14.88 9.18 2.30
N GLU A 47 -15.97 8.59 2.77
CA GLU A 47 -16.57 8.82 4.08
C GLU A 47 -15.85 8.11 5.24
N MET A 48 -15.02 7.11 4.95
CA MET A 48 -14.21 6.43 5.96
C MET A 48 -12.98 7.27 6.33
N GLU A 49 -12.49 7.09 7.55
CA GLU A 49 -11.25 7.75 7.98
C GLU A 49 -10.04 7.29 7.14
N PRO A 50 -9.03 8.16 6.92
CA PRO A 50 -7.79 7.77 6.28
C PRO A 50 -7.11 6.59 6.98
N VAL A 51 -6.48 5.72 6.20
CA VAL A 51 -5.74 4.56 6.72
C VAL A 51 -4.24 4.85 6.68
N VAL A 52 -3.57 4.50 7.78
CA VAL A 52 -2.10 4.54 7.90
C VAL A 52 -1.66 3.21 8.52
N GLY A 53 -0.61 2.62 7.96
CA GLY A 53 -0.05 1.35 8.43
C GLY A 53 1.23 0.98 7.68
N TYR A 54 1.77 -0.19 8.01
CA TYR A 54 2.91 -0.75 7.30
C TYR A 54 2.46 -1.36 5.98
N ALA A 55 3.20 -1.06 4.91
CA ALA A 55 2.96 -1.65 3.61
C ALA A 55 3.36 -3.13 3.65
N VAL A 56 2.41 -3.98 3.27
CA VAL A 56 2.61 -5.40 3.00
C VAL A 56 2.31 -5.60 1.51
N THR A 57 3.22 -6.20 0.77
CA THR A 57 3.15 -6.28 -0.70
C THR A 57 2.86 -7.69 -1.16
N CYS A 58 2.08 -7.81 -2.25
CA CYS A 58 1.83 -9.08 -2.91
C CYS A 58 1.74 -8.90 -4.41
N LYS A 59 1.94 -9.99 -5.16
CA LYS A 59 1.79 -10.03 -6.61
C LYS A 59 0.71 -11.04 -6.97
N ILE A 60 -0.29 -10.58 -7.71
CA ILE A 60 -1.43 -11.40 -8.16
C ILE A 60 -1.44 -11.41 -9.69
N ARG A 61 -1.70 -12.58 -10.28
CA ARG A 61 -1.93 -12.77 -11.72
C ARG A 61 -3.24 -13.52 -11.91
N ALA A 62 -4.11 -12.98 -12.77
CA ALA A 62 -5.40 -13.59 -13.12
C ALA A 62 -5.64 -13.62 -14.64
N THR A 63 -4.59 -13.40 -15.43
CA THR A 63 -4.65 -13.37 -16.90
C THR A 63 -4.63 -14.77 -17.51
N VAL A 64 -4.38 -15.81 -16.72
CA VAL A 64 -4.32 -17.22 -17.14
C VAL A 64 -5.22 -18.03 -16.21
N PRO A 65 -6.05 -18.96 -16.73
CA PRO A 65 -6.81 -19.89 -15.90
C PRO A 65 -5.91 -20.71 -14.97
N PRO A 66 -6.31 -20.99 -13.71
CA PRO A 66 -5.45 -21.68 -12.74
C PRO A 66 -4.98 -23.08 -13.19
N ASP A 67 -5.82 -23.83 -13.89
CA ASP A 67 -5.51 -25.15 -14.45
C ASP A 67 -4.44 -25.11 -15.56
N GLN A 68 -4.15 -23.91 -16.09
CA GLN A 68 -3.23 -23.67 -17.19
C GLN A 68 -2.04 -22.79 -16.79
N ASP A 69 -1.99 -22.29 -15.57
CA ASP A 69 -0.88 -21.45 -15.09
C ASP A 69 0.15 -22.35 -14.36
N PRO A 70 1.31 -22.63 -15.00
CA PRO A 70 2.36 -23.47 -14.39
C PRO A 70 3.04 -22.79 -13.19
N GLU A 71 2.75 -21.51 -12.96
CA GLU A 71 3.24 -20.73 -11.84
C GLU A 71 2.15 -20.47 -10.79
N VAL A 72 1.01 -21.18 -10.83
CA VAL A 72 0.10 -21.22 -9.67
C VAL A 72 0.87 -21.84 -8.50
N ARG A 73 1.10 -21.02 -7.47
CA ARG A 73 1.83 -21.42 -6.26
C ARG A 73 0.92 -21.67 -5.08
N VAL A 74 -0.29 -21.09 -5.09
CA VAL A 74 -1.13 -20.94 -3.91
C VAL A 74 -2.60 -21.04 -4.29
N GLU A 75 -3.38 -21.75 -3.48
CA GLU A 75 -4.83 -21.73 -3.58
C GLU A 75 -5.38 -20.37 -3.11
N ARG A 76 -6.55 -19.99 -3.61
CA ARG A 76 -7.16 -18.69 -3.27
C ARG A 76 -7.44 -18.52 -1.77
N GLY A 77 -7.57 -19.60 -1.00
CA GLY A 77 -7.74 -19.52 0.46
C GLY A 77 -6.49 -19.03 1.18
N ASP A 78 -5.32 -19.31 0.62
CA ASP A 78 -4.06 -19.31 1.37
C ASP A 78 -3.13 -18.17 0.95
N TRP A 79 -3.50 -17.34 -0.03
CA TRP A 79 -2.62 -16.27 -0.53
C TRP A 79 -2.20 -15.26 0.55
N TYR A 80 -2.98 -15.12 1.63
CA TYR A 80 -2.63 -14.29 2.78
C TYR A 80 -1.37 -14.76 3.49
N ASP A 81 -1.01 -16.05 3.40
CA ASP A 81 0.23 -16.58 3.99
C ASP A 81 1.49 -16.20 3.17
N HIS A 82 1.29 -15.57 2.01
CA HIS A 82 2.34 -15.21 1.06
C HIS A 82 2.50 -13.70 0.86
N ILE A 83 1.86 -12.90 1.70
CA ILE A 83 2.04 -11.45 1.74
C ILE A 83 3.32 -11.13 2.56
N GLU A 84 4.19 -10.27 2.03
CA GLU A 84 5.47 -9.86 2.67
C GLU A 84 5.38 -8.44 3.26
#